data_AF-A0A843SIA9-F1
#
_entry.id   AF-A0A843SIA9-F1
#
_cell.length_a   1.000
_cell.length_b   1.000
_cell.length_c   1.000
_cell.angle_alpha   90.00
_cell.angle_beta   90.00
_cell.angle_gamma   90.00
#
_symmetry.space_group_name_H-M   'P 1'
#
loop_
_entity.id
_entity.type
_entity.pdbx_description
1 polymer ?
#
loop_
_entity_poly.entity_id
_entity_poly.type
_entity_poly.pdbx_seq_one_letter_code
_entity_poly.pdbx_strand_id
1 'polypeptide(L)'
;MTSVRRLTVLICALCSAFAVAAATPDDEQNAEMTKALHRNLLRSFALDKDLKIDPELRTAAADISAAHVARIDQLFPAWLAEERQLQTKARAGKAPPANELFFAVWARLLNELALWQIEPGDADYERATLAVLQSSPRVCDVAGEGLYGDFATRIARIQAMPAAQRAAALATERSLLSRWGQAREVAAWPDPLPQDAGAQWRKRVPAAGERPMPALSPALASAMLADKKSFDDLHPQLKCALQQWWLQVSLRQGATPAAALNAFRYGTLINAIDRFAGFYDQSPADGKPAPAGVPVYPSAAARFMATGVTTMRARLDAAGKPVQATVAARKITVPGIRSVRPVAFENIFDAAAVKYALDGFRYDRPRGAEPFAFQLAWTLPDEPAVNQTKKGSQ
;
A
#
# COMPACT_ATOMS: atom_id res chain seq x y z
N MET A 1 70.14 5.83 -38.74
CA MET A 1 69.98 4.80 -37.70
C MET A 1 69.57 5.49 -36.41
N THR A 2 68.31 5.31 -35.97
CA THR A 2 67.71 5.53 -34.61
C THR A 2 66.23 5.93 -34.71
N SER A 3 65.39 5.11 -35.36
CA SER A 3 63.93 5.30 -35.30
C SER A 3 63.16 3.98 -35.32
N VAL A 4 63.59 3.03 -34.47
CA VAL A 4 62.90 1.73 -34.29
C VAL A 4 62.79 1.33 -32.80
N ARG A 5 63.21 2.18 -31.86
CA ARG A 5 63.19 1.86 -30.40
C ARG A 5 62.10 2.58 -29.58
N ARG A 6 61.21 3.36 -30.21
CA ARG A 6 60.10 4.04 -29.50
C ARG A 6 58.73 3.39 -29.70
N LEU A 7 58.65 2.27 -30.43
CA LEU A 7 57.37 1.60 -30.73
C LEU A 7 57.05 0.42 -29.78
N THR A 8 57.97 0.02 -28.91
CA THR A 8 57.81 -1.19 -28.06
C THR A 8 57.49 -0.88 -26.58
N VAL A 9 57.45 0.39 -26.18
CA VAL A 9 57.12 0.79 -24.78
C VAL A 9 55.66 1.22 -24.64
N LEU A 10 54.93 1.45 -25.74
CA LEU A 10 53.52 1.87 -25.69
C LEU A 10 52.50 0.72 -25.72
N ILE A 11 52.92 -0.54 -25.89
CA ILE A 11 52.02 -1.71 -25.96
C ILE A 11 51.98 -2.51 -24.64
N CYS A 12 52.99 -2.37 -23.77
CA CYS A 12 52.97 -2.99 -22.42
C CYS A 12 52.27 -2.14 -21.34
N ALA A 13 51.79 -0.93 -21.67
CA ALA A 13 51.02 -0.08 -20.75
C ALA A 13 49.50 -0.17 -20.95
N LEU A 14 49.02 -1.03 -21.86
CA LEU A 14 47.61 -1.18 -22.22
C LEU A 14 46.98 -2.54 -21.82
N CYS A 15 47.72 -3.40 -21.12
CA CYS A 15 47.23 -4.72 -20.69
C CYS A 15 47.22 -4.96 -19.17
N SER A 16 47.41 -3.93 -18.34
CA SER A 16 47.37 -4.07 -16.89
C SER A 16 46.28 -3.20 -16.29
N ALA A 17 45.32 -3.86 -15.66
CA ALA A 17 44.24 -3.32 -14.83
C ALA A 17 42.87 -3.05 -15.49
N PHE A 18 42.34 -4.04 -16.23
CA PHE A 18 41.00 -4.51 -15.86
C PHE A 18 41.15 -5.40 -14.63
N ALA A 19 41.50 -4.79 -13.50
CA ALA A 19 41.25 -5.42 -12.23
C ALA A 19 39.73 -5.45 -12.12
N VAL A 20 39.13 -6.60 -12.42
CA VAL A 20 37.79 -6.91 -11.93
C VAL A 20 37.93 -6.81 -10.42
N ALA A 21 37.60 -5.63 -9.88
CA ALA A 21 37.60 -5.42 -8.44
C ALA A 21 36.72 -6.53 -7.88
N ALA A 22 37.30 -7.38 -7.01
CA ALA A 22 36.53 -8.40 -6.33
C ALA A 22 35.34 -7.70 -5.67
N ALA A 23 34.13 -8.22 -5.90
CA ALA A 23 32.92 -7.69 -5.31
C ALA A 23 33.15 -7.51 -3.81
N THR A 24 32.89 -6.31 -3.30
CA THR A 24 32.98 -6.08 -1.86
C THR A 24 31.83 -6.84 -1.17
N PRO A 25 31.94 -7.17 0.13
CA PRO A 25 30.82 -7.76 0.88
C PRO A 25 29.51 -6.95 0.77
N ASP A 26 29.63 -5.62 0.61
CA ASP A 26 28.50 -4.72 0.39
C ASP A 26 27.87 -4.89 -1.01
N ASP A 27 28.65 -5.27 -2.02
CA ASP A 27 28.19 -5.50 -3.39
C ASP A 27 27.41 -6.82 -3.49
N GLU A 28 27.89 -7.89 -2.86
CA GLU A 28 27.16 -9.17 -2.79
C GLU A 28 25.85 -9.02 -2.01
N GLN A 29 25.88 -8.31 -0.89
CA GLN A 29 24.69 -8.03 -0.09
C GLN A 29 23.67 -7.17 -0.88
N ASN A 30 24.14 -6.16 -1.62
CA ASN A 30 23.29 -5.35 -2.49
C ASN A 30 22.68 -6.16 -3.63
N ALA A 31 23.43 -7.10 -4.22
CA ALA A 31 22.93 -7.97 -5.27
C ALA A 31 21.78 -8.85 -4.75
N GLU A 32 21.92 -9.44 -3.56
CA GLU A 32 20.85 -10.24 -2.95
C GLU A 32 19.63 -9.41 -2.56
N MET A 33 19.82 -8.20 -2.01
CA MET A 33 18.71 -7.27 -1.74
C MET A 33 17.98 -6.88 -3.03
N THR A 34 18.72 -6.56 -4.09
CA THR A 34 18.15 -6.20 -5.40
C THR A 34 17.35 -7.36 -5.97
N LYS A 35 17.89 -8.59 -5.90
CA LYS A 35 17.20 -9.81 -6.34
C LYS A 35 15.91 -10.04 -5.54
N ALA A 36 15.92 -9.77 -4.23
CA ALA A 36 14.72 -9.88 -3.39
C ALA A 36 13.67 -8.79 -3.70
N LEU A 37 14.10 -7.54 -3.93
CA LEU A 37 13.22 -6.45 -4.36
C LEU A 37 12.59 -6.74 -5.73
N HIS A 38 13.38 -7.22 -6.67
CA HIS A 38 12.92 -7.65 -7.99
C HIS A 38 11.83 -8.73 -7.92
N ARG A 39 12.01 -9.77 -7.10
CA ARG A 39 10.95 -10.80 -6.89
C ARG A 39 9.64 -10.20 -6.37
N ASN A 40 9.71 -9.24 -5.45
CA ASN A 40 8.53 -8.57 -4.92
C ASN A 40 7.85 -7.68 -5.97
N LEU A 41 8.64 -6.99 -6.79
CA LEU A 41 8.16 -6.20 -7.91
C LEU A 41 7.44 -7.08 -8.95
N LEU A 42 8.07 -8.18 -9.37
CA LEU A 42 7.49 -9.11 -10.34
C LEU A 42 6.11 -9.64 -9.91
N ARG A 43 5.93 -9.99 -8.63
CA ARG A 43 4.63 -10.45 -8.12
C ARG A 43 3.53 -9.41 -8.32
N SER A 44 3.84 -8.12 -8.11
CA SER A 44 2.85 -7.03 -8.20
C SER A 44 2.48 -6.66 -9.65
N PHE A 45 3.36 -7.01 -10.60
CA PHE A 45 3.22 -6.73 -12.04
C PHE A 45 2.92 -7.97 -12.88
N ALA A 46 2.75 -9.12 -12.25
CA ALA A 46 2.38 -10.36 -12.91
C ALA A 46 0.91 -10.35 -13.37
N LEU A 47 0.65 -10.96 -14.51
CA LEU A 47 -0.70 -11.30 -14.95
C LEU A 47 -0.90 -12.79 -14.75
N ASP A 48 -1.81 -13.15 -13.85
CA ASP A 48 -2.19 -14.55 -13.63
C ASP A 48 -2.60 -15.20 -14.96
N LYS A 49 -2.14 -16.44 -15.18
CA LYS A 49 -2.43 -17.20 -16.40
C LYS A 49 -3.93 -17.53 -16.53
N ASP A 50 -4.63 -17.66 -15.40
CA ASP A 50 -6.03 -18.05 -15.34
C ASP A 50 -6.96 -16.82 -15.48
N LEU A 51 -6.40 -15.61 -15.41
CA LEU A 51 -7.11 -14.36 -15.63
C LEU A 51 -7.67 -14.31 -17.06
N LYS A 52 -8.99 -14.17 -17.18
CA LYS A 52 -9.68 -14.15 -18.49
C LYS A 52 -9.53 -12.77 -19.14
N ILE A 53 -8.44 -12.59 -19.89
CA ILE A 53 -8.12 -11.38 -20.65
C ILE A 53 -7.96 -11.75 -22.12
N ASP A 54 -8.41 -10.89 -23.01
CA ASP A 54 -8.25 -11.06 -24.45
C ASP A 54 -6.76 -11.14 -24.83
N PRO A 55 -6.35 -12.03 -25.77
CA PRO A 55 -4.94 -12.25 -26.07
C PRO A 55 -4.15 -10.99 -26.43
N GLU A 56 -4.74 -10.09 -27.22
CA GLU A 56 -4.10 -8.83 -27.61
C GLU A 56 -3.89 -7.90 -26.40
N LEU A 57 -4.87 -7.80 -25.50
CA LEU A 57 -4.75 -7.02 -24.28
C LEU A 57 -3.69 -7.62 -23.34
N ARG A 58 -3.64 -8.95 -23.24
CA ARG A 58 -2.63 -9.65 -22.44
C ARG A 58 -1.22 -9.36 -22.94
N THR A 59 -0.98 -9.42 -24.25
CA THR A 59 0.33 -9.08 -24.84
C THR A 59 0.70 -7.63 -24.56
N ALA A 60 -0.20 -6.69 -24.86
CA ALA A 60 0.08 -5.26 -24.64
C ALA A 60 0.33 -4.92 -23.16
N ALA A 61 -0.38 -5.58 -22.24
CA ALA A 61 -0.15 -5.42 -20.80
C ALA A 61 1.16 -6.08 -20.34
N ALA A 62 1.52 -7.24 -20.89
CA ALA A 62 2.81 -7.88 -20.61
C ALA A 62 3.99 -7.00 -21.05
N ASP A 63 3.90 -6.33 -22.21
CA ASP A 63 4.92 -5.40 -22.68
C ASP A 63 5.08 -4.20 -21.74
N ILE A 64 3.96 -3.65 -21.24
CA ILE A 64 3.97 -2.56 -20.25
C ILE A 64 4.64 -3.00 -18.96
N SER A 65 4.25 -4.17 -18.46
CA SER A 65 4.80 -4.77 -17.24
C SER A 65 6.31 -4.99 -17.37
N ALA A 66 6.75 -5.65 -18.45
CA ALA A 66 8.17 -5.93 -18.71
C ALA A 66 9.00 -4.64 -18.82
N ALA A 67 8.52 -3.66 -19.58
CA ALA A 67 9.20 -2.37 -19.73
C ALA A 67 9.30 -1.61 -18.39
N HIS A 68 8.23 -1.64 -17.60
CA HIS A 68 8.22 -1.01 -16.28
C HIS A 68 9.18 -1.71 -15.31
N VAL A 69 9.12 -3.04 -15.22
CA VAL A 69 10.00 -3.85 -14.36
C VAL A 69 11.47 -3.57 -14.67
N ALA A 70 11.86 -3.65 -15.95
CA ALA A 70 13.23 -3.38 -16.37
C ALA A 70 13.72 -1.97 -15.97
N ARG A 71 12.83 -0.97 -16.02
CA ARG A 71 13.15 0.38 -15.59
C ARG A 71 13.34 0.48 -14.08
N ILE A 72 12.48 -0.17 -13.27
CA ILE A 72 12.59 -0.12 -11.80
C ILE A 72 13.80 -0.90 -11.30
N ASP A 73 14.17 -2.01 -11.96
CA ASP A 73 15.38 -2.76 -11.62
C ASP A 73 16.65 -1.90 -11.68
N GLN A 74 16.70 -0.95 -12.61
CA GLN A 74 17.81 0.02 -12.71
C GLN A 74 17.82 1.04 -11.57
N LEU A 75 16.70 1.24 -10.85
CA LEU A 75 16.59 2.19 -9.75
C LEU A 75 16.97 1.58 -8.39
N PHE A 76 16.83 0.26 -8.20
CA PHE A 76 17.09 -0.38 -6.90
C PHE A 76 18.51 -0.14 -6.36
N PRO A 77 19.59 -0.27 -7.16
CA PRO A 77 20.94 0.01 -6.66
C PRO A 77 21.10 1.45 -6.18
N ALA A 78 20.50 2.42 -6.90
CA ALA A 78 20.55 3.82 -6.53
C ALA A 78 19.80 4.09 -5.22
N TRP A 79 18.62 3.48 -5.03
CA TRP A 79 17.86 3.61 -3.79
C TRP A 79 18.57 2.97 -2.58
N LEU A 80 19.21 1.81 -2.78
CA LEU A 80 20.01 1.15 -1.74
C LEU A 80 21.22 2.00 -1.34
N ALA A 81 21.92 2.60 -2.32
CA ALA A 81 23.04 3.50 -2.08
C ALA A 81 22.60 4.78 -1.32
N GLU A 82 21.48 5.37 -1.74
CA GLU A 82 20.87 6.54 -1.09
C GLU A 82 20.55 6.23 0.39
N GLU A 83 19.83 5.15 0.66
CA GLU A 83 19.45 4.78 2.02
C GLU A 83 20.66 4.39 2.88
N ARG A 84 21.66 3.70 2.31
CA ARG A 84 22.92 3.43 3.00
C ARG A 84 23.60 4.70 3.45
N GLN A 85 23.77 5.67 2.55
CA GLN A 85 24.43 6.93 2.87
C GLN A 85 23.70 7.65 4.02
N LEU A 86 22.37 7.68 3.96
CA LEU A 86 21.55 8.42 4.91
C LEU A 86 21.51 7.77 6.29
N GLN A 87 21.37 6.44 6.35
CA GLN A 87 21.37 5.72 7.62
C GLN A 87 22.77 5.69 8.26
N THR A 88 23.84 5.57 7.46
CA THR A 88 25.22 5.71 7.96
C THR A 88 25.44 7.09 8.58
N LYS A 89 24.96 8.15 7.91
CA LYS A 89 25.05 9.53 8.45
C LYS A 89 24.27 9.67 9.77
N ALA A 90 23.05 9.13 9.83
CA ALA A 90 22.24 9.15 11.05
C ALA A 90 22.89 8.36 12.22
N ARG A 91 23.69 7.34 11.90
CA ARG A 91 24.39 6.48 12.87
C ARG A 91 25.85 6.89 13.12
N ALA A 92 26.19 8.16 12.91
CA ALA A 92 27.54 8.71 13.13
C ALA A 92 28.66 7.89 12.44
N GLY A 93 28.41 7.43 11.21
CA GLY A 93 29.39 6.70 10.40
C GLY A 93 29.33 5.18 10.55
N LYS A 94 28.46 4.62 11.41
CA LYS A 94 28.30 3.17 11.52
C LYS A 94 27.43 2.62 10.39
N ALA A 95 27.85 1.49 9.81
CA ALA A 95 27.10 0.81 8.78
C ALA A 95 25.70 0.40 9.30
N PRO A 96 24.62 0.68 8.53
CA PRO A 96 23.28 0.27 8.92
C PRO A 96 23.10 -1.24 8.78
N PRO A 97 22.25 -1.86 9.62
CA PRO A 97 21.88 -3.26 9.45
C PRO A 97 21.24 -3.53 8.08
N ALA A 98 21.63 -4.64 7.45
CA ALA A 98 21.18 -5.01 6.10
C ALA A 98 19.65 -5.09 5.97
N ASN A 99 18.97 -5.56 7.02
CA ASN A 99 17.52 -5.63 7.07
C ASN A 99 16.89 -4.23 7.05
N GLU A 100 17.43 -3.25 7.78
CA GLU A 100 16.88 -1.89 7.81
C GLU A 100 16.98 -1.22 6.44
N LEU A 101 18.09 -1.43 5.72
CA LEU A 101 18.23 -0.99 4.33
C LEU A 101 17.18 -1.63 3.42
N PHE A 102 17.04 -2.95 3.49
CA PHE A 102 16.05 -3.66 2.70
C PHE A 102 14.62 -3.15 2.97
N PHE A 103 14.22 -3.00 4.24
CA PHE A 103 12.88 -2.54 4.59
C PHE A 103 12.61 -1.08 4.20
N ALA A 104 13.62 -0.21 4.24
CA ALA A 104 13.47 1.16 3.75
C ALA A 104 13.21 1.17 2.23
N VAL A 105 14.02 0.46 1.44
CA VAL A 105 13.83 0.40 -0.02
C VAL A 105 12.54 -0.34 -0.39
N TRP A 106 12.17 -1.37 0.36
CA TRP A 106 10.90 -2.04 0.17
C TRP A 106 9.71 -1.15 0.53
N ALA A 107 9.80 -0.34 1.59
CA ALA A 107 8.77 0.65 1.92
C ALA A 107 8.56 1.65 0.77
N ARG A 108 9.65 2.12 0.17
CA ARG A 108 9.60 2.96 -1.03
C ARG A 108 8.86 2.27 -2.18
N LEU A 109 9.22 1.01 -2.48
CA LEU A 109 8.54 0.21 -3.50
C LEU A 109 7.03 0.08 -3.24
N LEU A 110 6.65 -0.28 -2.01
CA LEU A 110 5.24 -0.42 -1.62
C LEU A 110 4.48 0.90 -1.72
N ASN A 111 5.12 2.01 -1.36
CA ASN A 111 4.51 3.31 -1.46
C ASN A 111 4.28 3.75 -2.90
N GLU A 112 5.22 3.45 -3.80
CA GLU A 112 5.06 3.72 -5.23
C GLU A 112 3.92 2.90 -5.85
N LEU A 113 3.76 1.62 -5.45
CA LEU A 113 2.60 0.81 -5.83
C LEU A 113 1.30 1.45 -5.34
N ALA A 114 1.25 1.86 -4.07
CA ALA A 114 0.08 2.49 -3.48
C ALA A 114 -0.27 3.83 -4.16
N LEU A 115 0.73 4.66 -4.42
CA LEU A 115 0.58 5.92 -5.17
C LEU A 115 -0.02 5.64 -6.54
N TRP A 116 0.54 4.69 -7.29
CA TRP A 116 0.02 4.31 -8.61
C TRP A 116 -1.41 3.77 -8.55
N GLN A 117 -1.80 3.03 -7.51
CA GLN A 117 -3.17 2.55 -7.34
C GLN A 117 -4.19 3.66 -7.12
N ILE A 118 -3.82 4.72 -6.40
CA ILE A 118 -4.74 5.84 -6.11
C ILE A 118 -4.67 6.95 -7.15
N GLU A 119 -3.70 6.91 -8.06
CA GLU A 119 -3.49 7.96 -9.03
C GLU A 119 -4.62 8.00 -10.08
N PRO A 120 -5.22 9.18 -10.34
CA PRO A 120 -6.21 9.34 -11.39
C PRO A 120 -5.55 9.37 -12.77
N GLY A 121 -6.24 8.82 -13.76
CA GLY A 121 -5.91 9.00 -15.17
C GLY A 121 -6.35 10.36 -15.70
N ASP A 122 -6.28 10.51 -17.02
CA ASP A 122 -6.95 11.61 -17.72
C ASP A 122 -8.49 11.51 -17.63
N ALA A 123 -9.19 12.55 -18.04
CA ALA A 123 -10.64 12.62 -17.93
C ALA A 123 -11.37 11.48 -18.68
N ASP A 124 -10.82 11.02 -19.81
CA ASP A 124 -11.43 9.97 -20.61
C ASP A 124 -11.27 8.61 -19.90
N TYR A 125 -10.08 8.34 -19.37
CA TYR A 125 -9.78 7.19 -18.53
C TYR A 125 -10.66 7.15 -17.27
N GLU A 126 -10.82 8.27 -16.57
CA GLU A 126 -11.65 8.35 -15.36
C GLU A 126 -13.13 8.09 -15.67
N ARG A 127 -13.66 8.65 -16.77
CA ARG A 127 -15.04 8.38 -17.22
C ARG A 127 -15.24 6.92 -17.59
N ALA A 128 -14.32 6.33 -18.35
CA ALA A 128 -14.37 4.92 -18.73
C ALA A 128 -14.30 4.00 -17.50
N THR A 129 -13.40 4.30 -16.56
CA THR A 129 -13.28 3.58 -15.29
C THR A 129 -14.57 3.63 -14.49
N LEU A 130 -15.19 4.81 -14.37
CA LEU A 130 -16.45 4.96 -13.68
C LEU A 130 -17.57 4.14 -14.34
N ALA A 131 -17.71 4.22 -15.66
CA ALA A 131 -18.73 3.47 -16.39
C ALA A 131 -18.57 1.96 -16.20
N VAL A 132 -17.34 1.47 -16.22
CA VAL A 132 -17.01 0.06 -15.94
C VAL A 132 -17.37 -0.33 -14.51
N LEU A 133 -17.01 0.48 -13.51
CA LEU A 133 -17.35 0.22 -12.11
C LEU A 133 -18.87 0.27 -11.83
N GLN A 134 -19.65 0.99 -12.64
CA GLN A 134 -21.11 1.01 -12.52
C GLN A 134 -21.80 -0.17 -13.21
N SER A 135 -21.20 -0.74 -14.25
CA SER A 135 -21.87 -1.71 -15.15
C SER A 135 -21.33 -3.13 -15.06
N SER A 136 -20.09 -3.34 -14.61
CA SER A 136 -19.42 -4.65 -14.66
C SER A 136 -19.08 -5.18 -13.26
N PRO A 137 -19.80 -6.20 -12.74
CA PRO A 137 -19.46 -6.79 -11.45
C PRO A 137 -18.16 -7.61 -11.49
N ARG A 138 -17.72 -8.07 -12.67
CA ARG A 138 -16.53 -8.91 -12.86
C ARG A 138 -15.21 -8.18 -12.61
N VAL A 139 -15.22 -6.86 -12.48
CA VAL A 139 -14.02 -6.05 -12.21
C VAL A 139 -13.40 -6.35 -10.84
N CYS A 140 -14.18 -6.94 -9.94
CA CYS A 140 -13.72 -7.40 -8.63
C CYS A 140 -13.35 -8.89 -8.60
N ASP A 141 -13.58 -9.64 -9.69
CA ASP A 141 -13.28 -11.06 -9.81
C ASP A 141 -11.87 -11.26 -10.41
N VAL A 142 -10.85 -10.75 -9.72
CA VAL A 142 -9.46 -10.96 -10.11
C VAL A 142 -8.97 -12.27 -9.49
N ALA A 143 -8.57 -13.23 -10.33
CA ALA A 143 -7.93 -14.48 -9.89
C ALA A 143 -6.45 -14.23 -9.52
N GLY A 144 -5.90 -15.10 -8.68
CA GLY A 144 -4.49 -15.07 -8.24
C GLY A 144 -4.32 -14.68 -6.77
N GLU A 145 -3.07 -14.40 -6.38
CA GLU A 145 -2.74 -13.96 -5.02
C GLU A 145 -3.27 -12.54 -4.79
N GLY A 146 -4.41 -12.41 -4.09
CA GLY A 146 -5.08 -11.13 -3.86
C GLY A 146 -4.21 -10.02 -3.23
N LEU A 147 -3.09 -10.38 -2.60
CA LEU A 147 -2.13 -9.47 -1.98
C LEU A 147 -1.14 -8.82 -2.97
N TYR A 148 -1.09 -9.31 -4.22
CA TYR A 148 -0.15 -8.87 -5.26
C TYR A 148 -0.86 -8.59 -6.60
N GLY A 149 -2.18 -8.45 -6.59
CA GLY A 149 -3.00 -8.28 -7.78
C GLY A 149 -3.05 -6.84 -8.33
N ASP A 150 -2.10 -5.95 -8.01
CA ASP A 150 -2.15 -4.53 -8.36
C ASP A 150 -2.34 -4.32 -9.88
N PHE A 151 -1.44 -4.93 -10.67
CA PHE A 151 -1.47 -4.84 -12.13
C PHE A 151 -2.61 -5.63 -12.75
N ALA A 152 -2.85 -6.85 -12.29
CA ALA A 152 -3.97 -7.68 -12.72
C ALA A 152 -5.32 -6.95 -12.57
N THR A 153 -5.53 -6.24 -11.45
CA THR A 153 -6.78 -5.50 -11.20
C THR A 153 -6.97 -4.33 -12.16
N ARG A 154 -5.90 -3.60 -12.47
CA ARG A 154 -5.93 -2.51 -13.46
C ARG A 154 -6.26 -3.03 -14.86
N ILE A 155 -5.62 -4.13 -15.28
CA ILE A 155 -5.87 -4.74 -16.59
C ILE A 155 -7.27 -5.37 -16.67
N ALA A 156 -7.78 -5.99 -15.60
CA ALA A 156 -9.14 -6.51 -15.55
C ALA A 156 -10.19 -5.41 -15.74
N ARG A 157 -9.96 -4.21 -15.18
CA ARG A 157 -10.82 -3.04 -15.44
C ARG A 157 -10.76 -2.60 -16.90
N ILE A 158 -9.56 -2.57 -17.51
CA ILE A 158 -9.40 -2.23 -18.93
C ILE A 158 -10.07 -3.26 -19.84
N GLN A 159 -9.99 -4.56 -19.51
CA GLN A 159 -10.70 -5.63 -20.23
C GLN A 159 -12.22 -5.38 -20.25
N ALA A 160 -12.78 -4.86 -19.16
CA ALA A 160 -14.20 -4.52 -19.07
C ALA A 160 -14.58 -3.23 -19.82
N MET A 161 -13.62 -2.42 -20.26
CA MET A 161 -13.90 -1.24 -21.10
C MET A 161 -14.27 -1.66 -22.52
N PRO A 162 -15.06 -0.84 -23.25
CA PRO A 162 -15.30 -1.01 -24.67
C PRO A 162 -13.99 -1.15 -25.45
N ALA A 163 -13.94 -2.05 -26.43
CA ALA A 163 -12.71 -2.36 -27.18
C ALA A 163 -11.99 -1.11 -27.73
N ALA A 164 -12.76 -0.15 -28.25
CA ALA A 164 -12.24 1.11 -28.79
C ALA A 164 -11.52 2.00 -27.75
N GLN A 165 -11.76 1.81 -26.45
CA GLN A 165 -11.16 2.62 -25.37
C GLN A 165 -9.92 1.97 -24.77
N ARG A 166 -9.70 0.67 -24.98
CA ARG A 166 -8.67 -0.11 -24.27
C ARG A 166 -7.25 0.36 -24.59
N ALA A 167 -6.97 0.68 -25.87
CA ALA A 167 -5.66 1.15 -26.29
C ALA A 167 -5.29 2.50 -25.63
N ALA A 168 -6.24 3.43 -25.59
CA ALA A 168 -6.07 4.71 -24.90
C ALA A 168 -5.88 4.49 -23.39
N ALA A 169 -6.67 3.61 -22.76
CA ALA A 169 -6.52 3.31 -21.35
C ALA A 169 -5.16 2.71 -20.98
N LEU A 170 -4.62 1.81 -21.82
CA LEU A 170 -3.25 1.29 -21.66
C LEU A 170 -2.18 2.38 -21.82
N ALA A 171 -2.40 3.35 -22.70
CA ALA A 171 -1.48 4.49 -22.84
C ALA A 171 -1.50 5.37 -21.58
N THR A 172 -2.68 5.59 -20.98
CA THR A 172 -2.80 6.27 -19.69
C THR A 172 -2.05 5.49 -18.61
N GLU A 173 -2.19 4.15 -18.52
CA GLU A 173 -1.42 3.35 -17.56
C GLU A 173 0.10 3.51 -17.73
N ARG A 174 0.61 3.50 -18.97
CA ARG A 174 2.03 3.80 -19.23
C ARG A 174 2.43 5.19 -18.72
N SER A 175 1.57 6.18 -18.91
CA SER A 175 1.79 7.55 -18.43
C SER A 175 1.77 7.64 -16.89
N LEU A 176 0.86 6.94 -16.22
CA LEU A 176 0.85 6.87 -14.76
C LEU A 176 2.13 6.23 -14.24
N LEU A 177 2.52 5.09 -14.84
CA LEU A 177 3.75 4.39 -14.49
C LEU A 177 5.00 5.24 -14.78
N SER A 178 4.98 6.18 -15.72
CA SER A 178 6.13 7.05 -15.98
C SER A 178 6.48 8.00 -14.84
N ARG A 179 5.51 8.28 -13.95
CA ARG A 179 5.69 9.15 -12.77
C ARG A 179 6.30 8.45 -11.56
N TRP A 180 6.52 7.14 -11.65
CA TRP A 180 7.16 6.36 -10.60
C TRP A 180 8.49 6.97 -10.15
N GLY A 181 8.70 7.08 -8.84
CA GLY A 181 9.90 7.68 -8.26
C GLY A 181 9.93 9.21 -8.30
N GLN A 182 8.91 9.87 -8.85
CA GLN A 182 8.79 11.33 -8.90
C GLN A 182 7.89 11.86 -7.78
N ALA A 183 8.21 13.06 -7.29
CA ALA A 183 7.34 13.80 -6.39
C ALA A 183 6.03 14.15 -7.11
N ARG A 184 4.90 13.96 -6.43
CA ARG A 184 3.57 14.26 -6.97
C ARG A 184 2.59 14.61 -5.87
N GLU A 185 1.59 15.41 -6.21
CA GLU A 185 0.47 15.69 -5.32
C GLU A 185 -0.41 14.44 -5.17
N VAL A 186 -0.88 14.21 -3.95
CA VAL A 186 -1.67 13.03 -3.61
C VAL A 186 -3.01 13.46 -3.08
N ALA A 187 -4.09 13.05 -3.76
CA ALA A 187 -5.46 13.30 -3.35
C ALA A 187 -5.65 12.94 -1.87
N ALA A 188 -6.37 13.78 -1.12
CA ALA A 188 -6.57 13.57 0.30
C ALA A 188 -7.22 12.20 0.58
N TRP A 189 -6.84 11.63 1.72
CA TRP A 189 -7.47 10.42 2.23
C TRP A 189 -8.96 10.69 2.48
N PRO A 190 -9.89 9.82 2.03
CA PRO A 190 -11.32 10.01 2.26
C PRO A 190 -11.67 10.01 3.76
N ASP A 191 -12.44 11.01 4.21
CA ASP A 191 -13.02 11.08 5.55
C ASP A 191 -14.55 11.16 5.45
N PRO A 192 -15.32 10.18 5.97
CA PRO A 192 -14.86 8.93 6.57
C PRO A 192 -14.25 7.96 5.54
N LEU A 193 -13.51 6.96 6.05
CA LEU A 193 -13.05 5.83 5.25
C LEU A 193 -14.23 5.18 4.50
N PRO A 194 -14.09 4.73 3.25
CA PRO A 194 -15.19 4.17 2.48
C PRO A 194 -15.96 3.03 3.17
N GLN A 195 -15.24 2.13 3.83
CA GLN A 195 -15.83 1.04 4.62
C GLN A 195 -16.59 1.55 5.87
N ASP A 196 -16.08 2.59 6.52
CA ASP A 196 -16.71 3.22 7.67
C ASP A 196 -17.93 4.00 7.24
N ALA A 197 -17.84 4.73 6.12
CA ALA A 197 -18.94 5.43 5.49
C ALA A 197 -20.09 4.47 5.19
N GLY A 198 -19.80 3.34 4.55
CA GLY A 198 -20.79 2.29 4.28
C GLY A 198 -21.35 1.63 5.55
N ALA A 199 -20.54 1.46 6.60
CA ALA A 199 -21.01 0.91 7.88
C ALA A 199 -21.90 1.89 8.66
N GLN A 200 -21.51 3.17 8.74
CA GLN A 200 -22.29 4.24 9.36
C GLN A 200 -23.61 4.45 8.62
N TRP A 201 -23.56 4.45 7.28
CA TRP A 201 -24.73 4.61 6.45
C TRP A 201 -25.77 3.51 6.72
N ARG A 202 -25.35 2.26 6.86
CA ARG A 202 -26.27 1.14 7.17
C ARG A 202 -26.92 1.21 8.56
N LYS A 203 -26.34 1.97 9.49
CA LYS A 203 -26.86 2.12 10.86
C LYS A 203 -27.80 3.32 11.03
N ARG A 204 -27.89 4.22 10.04
CA ARG A 204 -28.70 5.43 10.14
C ARG A 204 -30.13 5.20 9.68
N VAL A 205 -31.06 5.98 10.23
CA VAL A 205 -32.44 6.05 9.72
C VAL A 205 -32.39 6.84 8.40
N PRO A 206 -32.94 6.31 7.27
CA PRO A 206 -32.99 7.04 6.01
C PRO A 206 -33.74 8.37 6.18
N ALA A 207 -33.15 9.46 5.70
CA ALA A 207 -33.84 10.75 5.69
C ALA A 207 -34.93 10.81 4.60
N ALA A 208 -35.94 11.66 4.80
CA ALA A 208 -36.97 11.89 3.79
C ALA A 208 -36.33 12.44 2.50
N GLY A 209 -36.64 11.81 1.35
CA GLY A 209 -36.12 12.19 0.04
C GLY A 209 -34.83 11.47 -0.40
N GLU A 210 -34.29 10.57 0.42
CA GLU A 210 -33.15 9.74 0.00
C GLU A 210 -33.55 8.77 -1.13
N ARG A 211 -32.66 8.64 -2.12
CA ARG A 211 -32.88 7.71 -3.23
C ARG A 211 -32.73 6.25 -2.77
N PRO A 212 -33.55 5.32 -3.31
CA PRO A 212 -33.42 3.90 -3.01
C PRO A 212 -32.03 3.35 -3.31
N MET A 213 -31.56 2.49 -2.40
CA MET A 213 -30.27 1.86 -2.48
C MET A 213 -30.21 0.83 -3.61
N PRO A 214 -29.08 0.71 -4.33
CA PRO A 214 -28.83 -0.50 -5.11
C PRO A 214 -28.79 -1.70 -4.16
N ALA A 215 -29.37 -2.81 -4.59
CA ALA A 215 -29.29 -4.06 -3.86
C ALA A 215 -27.82 -4.52 -3.76
N LEU A 216 -27.48 -5.17 -2.65
CA LEU A 216 -26.23 -5.92 -2.55
C LEU A 216 -26.28 -7.12 -3.52
N SER A 217 -25.13 -7.52 -4.06
CA SER A 217 -25.05 -8.80 -4.77
C SER A 217 -25.38 -9.95 -3.82
N PRO A 218 -25.88 -11.11 -4.30
CA PRO A 218 -26.22 -12.24 -3.43
C PRO A 218 -25.08 -12.67 -2.50
N ALA A 219 -23.83 -12.71 -3.01
CA ALA A 219 -22.66 -13.07 -2.22
C ALA A 219 -22.35 -12.04 -1.12
N LEU A 220 -22.43 -10.74 -1.43
CA LEU A 220 -22.27 -9.68 -0.44
C LEU A 220 -23.40 -9.69 0.59
N ALA A 221 -24.65 -9.88 0.15
CA ALA A 221 -25.80 -9.97 1.04
C ALA A 221 -25.65 -11.12 2.03
N SER A 222 -25.24 -12.31 1.54
CA SER A 222 -24.95 -13.46 2.41
C SER A 222 -23.86 -13.13 3.42
N ALA A 223 -22.70 -12.66 2.96
CA ALA A 223 -21.56 -12.39 3.84
C ALA A 223 -21.86 -11.31 4.90
N MET A 224 -22.57 -10.24 4.52
CA MET A 224 -22.78 -9.09 5.39
C MET A 224 -24.04 -9.16 6.25
N LEU A 225 -25.13 -9.75 5.74
CA LEU A 225 -26.43 -9.76 6.41
C LEU A 225 -26.69 -11.09 7.10
N ALA A 226 -26.40 -12.22 6.44
CA ALA A 226 -26.59 -13.54 7.03
C ALA A 226 -25.43 -13.92 7.95
N ASP A 227 -24.19 -13.85 7.43
CA ASP A 227 -22.99 -14.26 8.18
C ASP A 227 -22.44 -13.14 9.09
N LYS A 228 -22.95 -11.91 8.94
CA LYS A 228 -22.55 -10.72 9.74
C LYS A 228 -21.04 -10.45 9.74
N LYS A 229 -20.33 -10.79 8.65
CA LYS A 229 -18.90 -10.52 8.52
C LYS A 229 -18.60 -9.02 8.55
N SER A 230 -17.55 -8.64 9.27
CA SER A 230 -17.02 -7.28 9.21
C SER A 230 -16.27 -7.06 7.89
N PHE A 231 -15.93 -5.80 7.56
CA PHE A 231 -15.14 -5.52 6.36
C PHE A 231 -13.82 -6.30 6.35
N ASP A 232 -13.14 -6.36 7.49
CA ASP A 232 -11.82 -6.97 7.62
C ASP A 232 -11.87 -8.49 7.37
N ASP A 233 -12.99 -9.14 7.71
CA ASP A 233 -13.25 -10.57 7.54
C ASP A 233 -13.71 -10.95 6.12
N LEU A 234 -13.92 -9.96 5.23
CA LEU A 234 -14.32 -10.23 3.85
C LEU A 234 -13.11 -10.70 3.02
N HIS A 235 -13.37 -11.68 2.15
CA HIS A 235 -12.43 -12.05 1.08
C HIS A 235 -12.13 -10.81 0.21
N PRO A 236 -10.90 -10.62 -0.33
CA PRO A 236 -10.54 -9.44 -1.11
C PRO A 236 -11.51 -9.10 -2.26
N GLN A 237 -12.04 -10.12 -2.94
CA GLN A 237 -13.05 -9.93 -4.00
C GLN A 237 -14.35 -9.30 -3.45
N LEU A 238 -14.79 -9.72 -2.26
CA LEU A 238 -15.96 -9.14 -1.59
C LEU A 238 -15.65 -7.75 -1.02
N LYS A 239 -14.43 -7.48 -0.57
CA LYS A 239 -14.00 -6.11 -0.21
C LYS A 239 -14.14 -5.19 -1.43
N CYS A 240 -13.62 -5.58 -2.59
CA CYS A 240 -13.78 -4.82 -3.83
C CYS A 240 -15.26 -4.63 -4.21
N ALA A 241 -16.06 -5.70 -4.20
CA ALA A 241 -17.46 -5.64 -4.58
C ALA A 241 -18.27 -4.72 -3.65
N LEU A 242 -17.95 -4.70 -2.34
CA LEU A 242 -18.55 -3.76 -1.40
C LEU A 242 -18.17 -2.31 -1.72
N GLN A 243 -16.92 -2.05 -2.06
CA GLN A 243 -16.49 -0.70 -2.44
C GLN A 243 -17.12 -0.24 -3.76
N GLN A 244 -17.31 -1.16 -4.72
CA GLN A 244 -18.04 -0.90 -5.95
C GLN A 244 -19.50 -0.54 -5.66
N TRP A 245 -20.16 -1.27 -4.77
CA TRP A 245 -21.51 -0.95 -4.31
C TRP A 245 -21.55 0.43 -3.62
N TRP A 246 -20.59 0.73 -2.75
CA TRP A 246 -20.53 2.01 -2.05
C TRP A 246 -20.28 3.20 -3.01
N LEU A 247 -19.48 3.01 -4.06
CA LEU A 247 -19.32 4.00 -5.13
C LEU A 247 -20.68 4.33 -5.78
N GLN A 248 -21.49 3.31 -6.08
CA GLN A 248 -22.82 3.54 -6.68
C GLN A 248 -23.77 4.26 -5.72
N VAL A 249 -23.75 3.90 -4.44
CA VAL A 249 -24.51 4.59 -3.40
C VAL A 249 -24.10 6.05 -3.33
N SER A 250 -22.80 6.33 -3.21
CA SER A 250 -22.24 7.67 -3.08
C SER A 250 -22.66 8.58 -4.24
N LEU A 251 -22.58 8.09 -5.48
CA LEU A 251 -23.00 8.83 -6.66
C LEU A 251 -24.51 9.13 -6.67
N ARG A 252 -25.35 8.17 -6.26
CA ARG A 252 -26.81 8.39 -6.15
C ARG A 252 -27.16 9.43 -5.09
N GLN A 253 -26.36 9.52 -4.03
CA GLN A 253 -26.50 10.50 -2.96
C GLN A 253 -25.79 11.83 -3.26
N GLY A 254 -25.29 12.04 -4.49
CA GLY A 254 -24.79 13.33 -4.96
C GLY A 254 -23.28 13.54 -4.82
N ALA A 255 -22.49 12.51 -4.47
CA ALA A 255 -21.05 12.61 -4.54
C ALA A 255 -20.58 12.86 -5.99
N THR A 256 -19.54 13.67 -6.16
CA THR A 256 -18.96 13.90 -7.49
C THR A 256 -18.25 12.63 -8.00
N PRO A 257 -18.16 12.42 -9.32
CA PRO A 257 -17.40 11.32 -9.91
C PRO A 257 -15.98 11.18 -9.35
N ALA A 258 -15.25 12.28 -9.24
CA ALA A 258 -13.88 12.30 -8.73
C ALA A 258 -13.81 11.87 -7.25
N ALA A 259 -14.73 12.37 -6.40
CA ALA A 259 -14.77 11.99 -5.00
C ALA A 259 -15.12 10.50 -4.81
N ALA A 260 -16.09 9.99 -5.58
CA ALA A 260 -16.48 8.58 -5.52
C ALA A 260 -15.38 7.63 -6.02
N LEU A 261 -14.67 8.00 -7.09
CA LEU A 261 -13.52 7.24 -7.59
C LEU A 261 -12.34 7.28 -6.62
N ASN A 262 -12.06 8.43 -6.00
CA ASN A 262 -11.04 8.54 -4.96
C ASN A 262 -11.37 7.62 -3.78
N ALA A 263 -12.62 7.66 -3.28
CA ALA A 263 -13.10 6.76 -2.23
C ALA A 263 -12.94 5.29 -2.63
N PHE A 264 -13.34 4.90 -3.85
CA PHE A 264 -13.17 3.54 -4.33
C PHE A 264 -11.70 3.10 -4.32
N ARG A 265 -10.78 3.93 -4.85
CA ARG A 265 -9.35 3.62 -4.90
C ARG A 265 -8.76 3.36 -3.52
N TYR A 266 -9.06 4.22 -2.55
CA TYR A 266 -8.60 4.02 -1.16
C TYR A 266 -9.27 2.82 -0.50
N GLY A 267 -10.55 2.55 -0.80
CA GLY A 267 -11.27 1.39 -0.27
C GLY A 267 -10.75 0.05 -0.80
N THR A 268 -10.12 0.06 -1.98
CA THR A 268 -9.51 -1.13 -2.61
C THR A 268 -7.97 -1.09 -2.59
N LEU A 269 -7.38 -0.12 -1.91
CA LEU A 269 -5.93 0.05 -1.86
C LEU A 269 -5.30 -1.13 -1.12
N ILE A 270 -4.38 -1.83 -1.80
CA ILE A 270 -3.54 -2.85 -1.14
C ILE A 270 -2.44 -2.11 -0.36
N ASN A 271 -2.68 -1.91 0.95
CA ASN A 271 -1.73 -1.23 1.83
C ASN A 271 -0.68 -2.21 2.40
N ALA A 272 0.26 -1.68 3.18
CA ALA A 272 1.30 -2.48 3.81
C ALA A 272 0.71 -3.53 4.76
N ILE A 273 -0.31 -3.19 5.57
CA ILE A 273 -0.95 -4.16 6.46
C ILE A 273 -1.51 -5.32 5.64
N ASP A 274 -2.26 -5.07 4.57
CA ASP A 274 -2.87 -6.16 3.77
C ASP A 274 -1.82 -7.15 3.25
N ARG A 275 -0.67 -6.67 2.79
CA ARG A 275 0.42 -7.52 2.27
C ARG A 275 1.11 -8.37 3.33
N PHE A 276 0.97 -8.01 4.61
CA PHE A 276 1.71 -8.64 5.72
C PHE A 276 0.81 -9.19 6.84
N ALA A 277 -0.48 -8.89 6.82
CA ALA A 277 -1.47 -9.35 7.79
C ALA A 277 -1.52 -10.88 7.76
N GLY A 278 -1.33 -11.49 8.93
CA GLY A 278 -1.21 -12.94 9.11
C GLY A 278 0.22 -13.48 9.26
N PHE A 279 1.26 -12.75 8.80
CA PHE A 279 2.65 -13.17 8.98
C PHE A 279 3.28 -12.67 10.30
N TYR A 280 2.82 -11.53 10.82
CA TYR A 280 3.50 -10.82 11.91
C TYR A 280 2.62 -10.33 13.05
N ASP A 281 1.29 -10.44 12.95
CA ASP A 281 0.39 -10.22 14.10
C ASP A 281 0.40 -11.45 15.04
N GLN A 282 1.61 -11.90 15.39
CA GLN A 282 1.80 -12.74 16.55
C GLN A 282 1.78 -11.83 17.77
N SER A 283 1.04 -12.25 18.80
CA SER A 283 1.18 -11.66 20.14
C SER A 283 2.66 -11.61 20.53
N PRO A 284 3.11 -10.62 21.33
CA PRO A 284 4.51 -10.50 21.74
C PRO A 284 5.07 -11.86 22.18
N ALA A 285 6.22 -12.24 21.61
CA ALA A 285 6.84 -13.57 21.76
C ALA A 285 7.16 -13.92 23.23
N ASP A 286 7.25 -12.91 24.06
CA ASP A 286 7.55 -12.91 25.47
C ASP A 286 6.31 -13.05 26.37
N GLY A 287 5.09 -13.12 25.80
CA GLY A 287 3.84 -13.41 26.52
C GLY A 287 3.46 -12.37 27.58
N LYS A 288 4.21 -11.27 27.68
CA LYS A 288 3.96 -10.19 28.62
C LYS A 288 2.90 -9.26 28.03
N PRO A 289 1.80 -8.98 28.76
CA PRO A 289 0.85 -7.97 28.32
C PRO A 289 1.58 -6.63 28.23
N ALA A 290 1.21 -5.81 27.23
CA ALA A 290 1.65 -4.42 27.19
C ALA A 290 1.40 -3.74 28.54
N PRO A 291 2.27 -2.80 28.97
CA PRO A 291 2.03 -2.02 30.18
C PRO A 291 0.59 -1.53 30.20
N ALA A 292 -0.12 -1.77 31.31
CA ALA A 292 -1.55 -1.53 31.39
C ALA A 292 -1.90 -0.10 30.91
N GLY A 293 -2.69 -0.01 29.83
CA GLY A 293 -3.20 1.24 29.30
C GLY A 293 -2.36 1.92 28.21
N VAL A 294 -1.49 1.21 27.49
CA VAL A 294 -0.81 1.69 26.27
C VAL A 294 -1.13 0.74 25.11
N PRO A 295 -1.44 1.21 23.89
CA PRO A 295 -1.68 0.32 22.77
C PRO A 295 -0.42 -0.44 22.40
N VAL A 296 -0.56 -1.72 22.04
CA VAL A 296 0.54 -2.53 21.49
C VAL A 296 1.01 -1.89 20.20
N TYR A 297 2.32 -1.74 20.05
CA TYR A 297 2.91 -1.24 18.82
C TYR A 297 2.70 -2.26 17.68
N PRO A 298 2.11 -1.87 16.52
CA PRO A 298 1.89 -2.81 15.43
C PRO A 298 3.21 -3.40 14.90
N SER A 299 3.26 -4.72 14.74
CA SER A 299 4.48 -5.42 14.31
C SER A 299 4.91 -5.02 12.89
N ALA A 300 3.94 -4.82 11.99
CA ALA A 300 4.19 -4.27 10.66
C ALA A 300 4.83 -2.88 10.74
N ALA A 301 4.38 -2.02 11.66
CA ALA A 301 4.98 -0.70 11.84
C ALA A 301 6.42 -0.80 12.36
N ALA A 302 6.68 -1.70 13.33
CA ALA A 302 8.03 -1.93 13.83
C ALA A 302 8.97 -2.43 12.71
N ARG A 303 8.48 -3.34 11.86
CA ARG A 303 9.24 -3.93 10.75
C ARG A 303 9.72 -2.88 9.75
N PHE A 304 8.84 -1.96 9.39
CA PHE A 304 9.14 -0.85 8.49
C PHE A 304 9.67 0.39 9.20
N MET A 305 9.91 0.31 10.51
CA MET A 305 10.35 1.43 11.33
C MET A 305 9.42 2.66 11.17
N ALA A 306 8.15 2.42 10.87
CA ALA A 306 7.15 3.45 10.70
C ALA A 306 6.86 4.09 12.07
N THR A 307 6.76 5.41 12.13
CA THR A 307 6.43 6.20 13.32
C THR A 307 5.41 7.26 12.94
N GLY A 308 4.81 7.96 13.91
CA GLY A 308 3.96 9.08 13.58
C GLY A 308 2.95 9.46 14.65
N VAL A 309 1.93 10.19 14.21
CA VAL A 309 0.80 10.60 15.06
C VAL A 309 -0.51 10.24 14.37
N THR A 310 -1.42 9.63 15.14
CA THR A 310 -2.81 9.40 14.75
C THR A 310 -3.70 10.31 15.58
N THR A 311 -4.50 11.16 14.93
CA THR A 311 -5.52 11.98 15.58
C THR A 311 -6.84 11.20 15.56
N MET A 312 -7.38 10.90 16.73
CA MET A 312 -8.64 10.20 16.91
C MET A 312 -9.77 11.19 17.12
N ARG A 313 -10.97 10.82 16.66
CA ARG A 313 -12.25 11.41 17.07
C ARG A 313 -13.07 10.32 17.76
N ALA A 314 -13.52 10.58 18.98
CA ALA A 314 -14.29 9.62 19.76
C ALA A 314 -15.58 10.25 20.30
N ARG A 315 -16.58 9.40 20.55
CA ARG A 315 -17.85 9.77 21.18
C ARG A 315 -18.12 8.87 22.37
N LEU A 316 -18.54 9.46 23.47
CA LEU A 316 -18.91 8.76 24.70
C LEU A 316 -20.44 8.66 24.80
N ASP A 317 -20.93 7.63 25.50
CA ASP A 317 -22.31 7.58 25.97
C ASP A 317 -22.50 8.41 27.26
N ALA A 318 -23.74 8.44 27.75
CA ALA A 318 -24.08 9.15 29.00
C ALA A 318 -23.36 8.60 30.24
N ALA A 319 -22.83 7.37 30.19
CA ALA A 319 -22.03 6.75 31.25
C ALA A 319 -20.52 7.02 31.08
N GLY A 320 -20.12 7.80 30.08
CA GLY A 320 -18.73 8.11 29.78
C GLY A 320 -17.96 6.95 29.12
N LYS A 321 -18.65 5.93 28.61
CA LYS A 321 -18.06 4.81 27.89
C LYS A 321 -17.91 5.14 26.40
N PRO A 322 -16.78 4.82 25.75
CA PRO A 322 -16.64 5.01 24.31
C PRO A 322 -17.63 4.15 23.54
N VAL A 323 -18.40 4.79 22.65
CA VAL A 323 -19.37 4.11 21.77
C VAL A 323 -18.99 4.22 20.29
N GLN A 324 -18.08 5.13 19.96
CA GLN A 324 -17.59 5.34 18.60
C GLN A 324 -16.19 5.93 18.65
N ALA A 325 -15.32 5.47 17.75
CA ALA A 325 -14.02 6.04 17.51
C ALA A 325 -13.68 5.94 16.03
N THR A 326 -13.09 6.99 15.45
CA THR A 326 -12.61 7.04 14.07
C THR A 326 -11.30 7.79 14.01
N VAL A 327 -10.44 7.44 13.04
CA VAL A 327 -9.21 8.20 12.78
C VAL A 327 -9.56 9.42 11.94
N ALA A 328 -9.24 10.62 12.44
CA ALA A 328 -9.53 11.89 11.79
C ALA A 328 -8.35 12.44 10.98
N ALA A 329 -7.11 12.19 11.41
CA ALA A 329 -5.92 12.62 10.71
C ALA A 329 -4.73 11.74 11.04
N ARG A 330 -3.73 11.73 10.15
CA ARG A 330 -2.52 10.91 10.28
C ARG A 330 -1.31 11.70 9.82
N LYS A 331 -0.21 11.58 10.56
CA LYS A 331 1.10 12.08 10.15
C LYS A 331 2.11 10.97 10.37
N ILE A 332 2.33 10.16 9.34
CA ILE A 332 3.17 8.96 9.39
C ILE A 332 4.51 9.26 8.72
N THR A 333 5.59 8.69 9.26
CA THR A 333 6.94 8.74 8.71
C THR A 333 7.49 7.33 8.62
N VAL A 334 8.10 6.99 7.48
CA VAL A 334 8.66 5.66 7.20
C VAL A 334 10.01 5.85 6.49
N PRO A 335 11.09 5.22 6.98
CA PRO A 335 12.37 5.22 6.26
C PRO A 335 12.22 4.75 4.80
N GLY A 336 13.01 5.34 3.89
CA GLY A 336 12.92 5.07 2.46
C GLY A 336 11.87 5.87 1.68
N ILE A 337 10.87 6.46 2.36
CA ILE A 337 9.86 7.31 1.70
C ILE A 337 10.20 8.78 1.96
N ARG A 338 10.42 9.54 0.89
CA ARG A 338 10.82 10.95 0.94
C ARG A 338 10.01 11.76 -0.06
N SER A 339 9.71 13.02 0.28
CA SER A 339 9.07 14.00 -0.62
C SER A 339 7.66 13.66 -1.12
N VAL A 340 7.06 12.57 -0.63
CA VAL A 340 5.67 12.16 -0.91
C VAL A 340 5.02 11.60 0.35
N ARG A 341 3.68 11.57 0.39
CA ARG A 341 2.93 10.97 1.50
C ARG A 341 3.11 9.45 1.52
N PRO A 342 3.27 8.80 2.69
CA PRO A 342 3.46 7.35 2.79
C PRO A 342 2.12 6.59 2.69
N VAL A 343 1.42 6.73 1.55
CA VAL A 343 0.10 6.17 1.23
C VAL A 343 -0.04 4.71 1.62
N ALA A 344 0.96 3.86 1.32
CA ALA A 344 0.91 2.44 1.68
C ALA A 344 0.87 2.17 3.19
N PHE A 345 1.26 3.14 4.01
CA PHE A 345 1.44 3.02 5.46
C PHE A 345 0.49 3.92 6.25
N GLU A 346 -0.36 4.72 5.58
CA GLU A 346 -1.20 5.70 6.27
C GLU A 346 -2.07 5.02 7.32
N ASN A 347 -2.67 3.87 7.03
CA ASN A 347 -3.53 3.15 7.97
C ASN A 347 -2.80 2.21 8.95
N ILE A 348 -1.46 2.23 9.00
CA ILE A 348 -0.69 1.20 9.71
C ILE A 348 -0.97 1.13 11.23
N PHE A 349 -1.41 2.24 11.82
CA PHE A 349 -1.75 2.34 13.24
C PHE A 349 -3.26 2.34 13.52
N ASP A 350 -4.10 2.36 12.49
CA ASP A 350 -5.54 2.68 12.63
C ASP A 350 -6.27 1.66 13.50
N ALA A 351 -6.06 0.35 13.26
CA ALA A 351 -6.74 -0.69 14.02
C ALA A 351 -6.36 -0.65 15.52
N ALA A 352 -5.06 -0.49 15.83
CA ALA A 352 -4.58 -0.36 17.19
C ALA A 352 -5.12 0.92 17.86
N ALA A 353 -5.14 2.04 17.13
CA ALA A 353 -5.66 3.32 17.60
C ALA A 353 -7.16 3.26 17.91
N VAL A 354 -7.97 2.68 17.01
CA VAL A 354 -9.41 2.52 17.18
C VAL A 354 -9.71 1.59 18.36
N LYS A 355 -9.00 0.45 18.46
CA LYS A 355 -9.14 -0.47 19.59
C LYS A 355 -8.85 0.23 20.92
N TYR A 356 -7.74 0.96 21.00
CA TYR A 356 -7.38 1.75 22.19
C TYR A 356 -8.46 2.76 22.57
N ALA A 357 -8.97 3.50 21.57
CA ALA A 357 -10.02 4.48 21.77
C ALA A 357 -11.31 3.83 22.31
N LEU A 358 -11.73 2.69 21.76
CA LEU A 358 -12.95 2.00 22.17
C LEU A 358 -12.85 1.29 23.51
N ASP A 359 -11.68 0.73 23.83
CA ASP A 359 -11.43 0.06 25.11
C ASP A 359 -11.33 1.07 26.27
N GLY A 360 -11.23 2.38 25.98
CA GLY A 360 -11.30 3.45 26.98
C GLY A 360 -10.04 3.60 27.82
N PHE A 361 -8.87 3.23 27.31
CA PHE A 361 -7.62 3.39 28.06
C PHE A 361 -7.19 4.87 28.15
N ARG A 362 -6.73 5.31 29.33
CA ARG A 362 -5.95 6.54 29.63
C ARG A 362 -5.88 7.64 28.55
N TYR A 363 -6.99 8.32 28.26
CA TYR A 363 -6.99 9.63 27.59
C TYR A 363 -7.98 10.55 28.29
N ASP A 364 -7.71 11.86 28.28
CA ASP A 364 -8.56 12.85 28.95
C ASP A 364 -9.95 12.85 28.31
N ARG A 365 -10.95 12.41 29.09
CA ARG A 365 -12.34 12.34 28.65
C ARG A 365 -13.04 13.64 29.06
N PRO A 366 -13.49 14.46 28.10
CA PRO A 366 -14.34 15.59 28.45
C PRO A 366 -15.66 15.08 29.04
N ARG A 367 -16.28 15.90 29.90
CA ARG A 367 -17.62 15.61 30.42
C ARG A 367 -18.64 15.84 29.30
N GLY A 368 -19.55 14.87 29.11
CA GLY A 368 -20.64 14.98 28.13
C GLY A 368 -20.52 13.99 26.97
N ALA A 369 -21.50 14.03 26.07
CA ALA A 369 -21.64 13.12 24.93
C ALA A 369 -21.10 13.71 23.61
N GLU A 370 -20.52 14.92 23.65
CA GLU A 370 -20.00 15.58 22.46
C GLU A 370 -18.77 14.83 21.90
N PRO A 371 -18.63 14.74 20.57
CA PRO A 371 -17.43 14.22 19.96
C PRO A 371 -16.21 15.04 20.36
N PHE A 372 -15.14 14.37 20.75
CA PHE A 372 -13.87 15.01 21.11
C PHE A 372 -12.71 14.35 20.37
N ALA A 373 -11.58 15.05 20.32
CA ALA A 373 -10.39 14.60 19.63
C ALA A 373 -9.20 14.46 20.58
N PHE A 374 -8.35 13.47 20.33
CA PHE A 374 -7.09 13.26 21.04
C PHE A 374 -6.05 12.68 20.08
N GLN A 375 -4.77 12.72 20.48
CA GLN A 375 -3.66 12.24 19.66
C GLN A 375 -3.00 11.02 20.30
N LEU A 376 -2.59 10.08 19.45
CA LEU A 376 -1.71 8.97 19.79
C LEU A 376 -0.39 9.17 19.06
N ALA A 377 0.70 9.28 19.81
CA ALA A 377 2.05 9.35 19.28
C ALA A 377 2.69 7.95 19.26
N TRP A 378 3.22 7.56 18.11
CA TRP A 378 3.82 6.25 17.85
C TRP A 378 5.32 6.42 17.65
N THR A 379 6.09 5.97 18.63
CA THR A 379 7.56 5.93 18.60
C THR A 379 8.03 4.49 18.61
N LEU A 380 9.14 4.20 17.92
CA LEU A 380 9.69 2.86 17.91
C LEU A 380 10.01 2.40 19.34
N PRO A 381 9.73 1.14 19.69
CA PRO A 381 10.14 0.59 20.97
C PRO A 381 11.67 0.54 21.09
N ASP A 382 12.19 0.76 22.29
CA ASP A 382 13.63 0.74 22.57
C ASP A 382 14.27 -0.65 22.36
N GLU A 383 13.47 -1.72 22.37
CA GLU A 383 13.89 -3.08 22.03
C GLU A 383 13.29 -3.51 20.68
N PRO A 384 14.12 -3.90 19.68
CA PRO A 384 13.60 -4.43 18.43
C PRO A 384 12.91 -5.76 18.68
N ALA A 385 11.70 -5.93 18.13
CA ALA A 385 11.03 -7.23 18.09
C ALA A 385 11.86 -8.20 17.23
N VAL A 386 12.75 -8.95 17.87
CA VAL A 386 13.53 -10.00 17.22
C VAL A 386 12.55 -11.13 16.89
N ASN A 387 12.23 -11.27 15.60
CA ASN A 387 11.59 -12.47 15.09
C ASN A 387 12.50 -13.68 15.37
N GLN A 388 12.29 -14.36 16.50
CA GLN A 388 12.79 -15.71 16.67
C GLN A 388 11.96 -16.63 15.78
N THR A 389 12.42 -16.83 14.55
CA THR A 389 12.02 -18.00 13.78
C THR A 389 12.32 -19.23 14.63
N LYS A 390 11.29 -19.93 15.09
CA LYS A 390 11.43 -21.30 15.60
C LYS A 390 12.18 -22.08 14.53
N LYS A 391 13.44 -22.43 14.80
CA LYS A 391 14.13 -23.52 14.11
C LYS A 391 13.30 -24.78 14.35
N GLY A 392 12.44 -25.11 13.40
CA GLY A 392 11.92 -26.46 13.26
C GLY A 392 13.08 -27.33 12.83
N SER A 393 13.48 -28.21 13.73
CA SER A 393 14.27 -29.40 13.44
C SER A 393 13.68 -30.14 12.24
N GLN A 394 14.50 -30.38 11.23
CA GLN A 394 14.48 -31.60 10.44
C GLN A 394 15.85 -32.25 10.58
#